data_AF-A0A8T1XRJ9-F1
#
_entry.id   AF-A0A8T1XRJ9-F1
#
_cell.length_a   1.000
_cell.length_b   1.000
_cell.length_c   1.000
_cell.angle_alpha   90.00
_cell.angle_beta   90.00
_cell.angle_gamma   90.00
#
_symmetry.space_group_name_H-M   'P 1'
#
loop_
_entity.id
_entity.type
_entity.pdbx_description
1 polymer ?
#
loop_
_entity_poly.entity_id
_entity_poly.type
_entity_poly.pdbx_seq_one_letter_code
_entity_poly.pdbx_strand_id
1 'polypeptide(L)'
;MSRIPKAKTDEVVDDMIDGLFSADPSRQLEYATKFNAFLSSHEENLPFDEIEVSVFVARFVEFWKKNDNTELQYAAASVLINMSKRNTKALIDHGAVPIFVHLLRFFTGYLELQATWALGNVASASTQSRDDVLKCGALIPLLAQLHVNNHIMMLRMAAWTLSTFCCGQPRPPIHQEMKPALAVLEQVLHFNDKEVLSHACRAVYYLFDGSRETFQSFFDAGLVLRLVQLLGYGSPSVIYLAIRTIRNLTNVDDQQTQLVINCGALRFLANLLTRNHRINIKRVACSTISNITAGTKELIQVRSF
;
A
#
# COMPACT_ATOMS: atom_id res chain seq x y z
N MET A 1 -7.57 -21.74 -24.81
CA MET A 1 -7.34 -20.29 -25.00
C MET A 1 -7.14 -20.03 -26.48
N SER A 2 -8.19 -19.54 -27.15
CA SER A 2 -8.14 -19.16 -28.56
C SER A 2 -7.44 -17.80 -28.65
N ARG A 3 -6.28 -17.71 -29.33
CA ARG A 3 -5.68 -16.42 -29.67
C ARG A 3 -6.59 -15.73 -30.68
N ILE A 4 -7.12 -14.55 -30.33
CA ILE A 4 -7.91 -13.74 -31.26
C ILE A 4 -6.99 -13.32 -32.43
N PRO A 5 -7.39 -13.52 -33.69
CA PRO A 5 -6.60 -13.10 -34.85
C PRO A 5 -6.43 -11.58 -34.86
N LYS A 6 -5.20 -11.09 -35.13
CA LYS A 6 -4.84 -9.65 -35.12
C LYS A 6 -5.81 -8.74 -35.91
N ALA A 7 -6.34 -9.19 -37.05
CA ALA A 7 -7.32 -8.40 -37.80
C ALA A 7 -8.65 -8.17 -37.06
N LYS A 8 -9.13 -9.17 -36.30
CA LYS A 8 -10.33 -9.00 -35.43
C LYS A 8 -10.04 -8.15 -34.21
N THR A 9 -8.77 -8.08 -33.83
CA THR A 9 -8.26 -7.27 -32.73
C THR A 9 -8.34 -5.79 -33.12
N ASP A 10 -7.83 -5.43 -34.30
CA ASP A 10 -7.83 -4.07 -34.83
C ASP A 10 -9.26 -3.54 -35.07
N GLU A 11 -10.17 -4.37 -35.62
CA GLU A 11 -11.60 -4.00 -35.79
C GLU A 11 -12.31 -3.65 -34.47
N VAL A 12 -11.96 -4.34 -33.37
CA VAL A 12 -12.55 -4.08 -32.05
C VAL A 12 -12.02 -2.77 -31.47
N VAL A 13 -10.73 -2.45 -31.70
CA VAL A 13 -10.15 -1.19 -31.25
C VAL A 13 -10.79 -0.01 -31.99
N ASP A 14 -10.92 -0.11 -33.30
CA ASP A 14 -11.52 0.94 -34.13
C ASP A 14 -12.98 1.21 -33.73
N ASP A 15 -13.79 0.17 -33.54
CA ASP A 15 -15.18 0.31 -33.07
C ASP A 15 -15.24 0.99 -31.69
N MET A 16 -14.34 0.63 -30.76
CA MET A 16 -14.26 1.27 -29.45
C MET A 16 -13.88 2.75 -29.54
N ILE A 17 -12.93 3.10 -30.40
CA ILE A 17 -12.53 4.49 -30.64
C ILE A 17 -13.73 5.26 -31.22
N ASP A 18 -14.35 4.76 -32.28
CA ASP A 18 -15.49 5.42 -32.92
C ASP A 18 -16.64 5.70 -31.95
N GLY A 19 -16.95 4.74 -31.07
CA GLY A 19 -17.98 4.90 -30.05
C GLY A 19 -17.62 5.91 -28.95
N LEU A 20 -16.41 5.81 -28.38
CA LEU A 20 -15.96 6.69 -27.29
C LEU A 20 -15.71 8.14 -27.75
N PHE A 21 -15.33 8.33 -29.01
CA PHE A 21 -15.07 9.67 -29.59
C PHE A 21 -16.26 10.25 -30.36
N SER A 22 -17.40 9.53 -30.40
CA SER A 22 -18.65 10.04 -30.97
C SER A 22 -19.10 11.35 -30.33
N ALA A 23 -19.88 12.16 -31.06
CA ALA A 23 -20.54 13.35 -30.53
C ALA A 23 -21.79 13.03 -29.67
N ASP A 24 -22.36 11.82 -29.82
CA ASP A 24 -23.57 11.40 -29.10
C ASP A 24 -23.24 10.91 -27.67
N PRO A 25 -23.77 11.56 -26.62
CA PRO A 25 -23.58 11.13 -25.22
C PRO A 25 -24.08 9.70 -24.93
N SER A 26 -25.15 9.26 -25.61
CA SER A 26 -25.73 7.93 -25.40
C SER A 26 -24.77 6.85 -25.90
N ARG A 27 -24.20 7.08 -27.09
CA ARG A 27 -23.15 6.24 -27.66
C ARG A 27 -21.88 6.25 -26.81
N GLN A 28 -21.45 7.41 -26.30
CA GLN A 28 -20.31 7.51 -25.38
C GLN A 28 -20.49 6.60 -24.15
N LEU A 29 -21.67 6.64 -23.51
CA LEU A 29 -21.97 5.84 -22.32
C LEU A 29 -22.05 4.34 -22.63
N GLU A 30 -22.71 3.97 -23.72
CA GLU A 30 -22.81 2.58 -24.18
C GLU A 30 -21.41 1.99 -24.37
N TYR A 31 -20.54 2.70 -25.09
CA TYR A 31 -19.18 2.24 -25.36
C TYR A 31 -18.28 2.29 -24.14
N ALA A 32 -18.47 3.25 -23.22
CA ALA A 32 -17.75 3.25 -21.93
C ALA A 32 -18.06 1.98 -21.12
N THR A 33 -19.32 1.55 -21.13
CA THR A 33 -19.77 0.35 -20.42
C THR A 33 -19.25 -0.93 -21.10
N LYS A 34 -19.32 -1.00 -22.44
CA LYS A 34 -18.72 -2.09 -23.23
C LYS A 34 -17.21 -2.19 -22.99
N PHE A 35 -16.50 -1.07 -22.99
CA PHE A 35 -15.07 -1.01 -22.73
C PHE A 35 -14.74 -1.56 -21.33
N ASN A 36 -15.50 -1.15 -20.30
CA ASN A 36 -15.30 -1.65 -18.95
C ASN A 36 -15.52 -3.17 -18.83
N ALA A 37 -16.57 -3.69 -19.49
CA ALA A 37 -16.84 -5.13 -19.53
C ALA A 37 -15.73 -5.90 -20.29
N PHE A 38 -15.22 -5.32 -21.37
CA PHE A 38 -14.10 -5.87 -22.13
C PHE A 38 -12.82 -5.96 -21.28
N LEU A 39 -12.47 -4.88 -20.58
CA LEU A 39 -11.36 -4.87 -19.62
C LEU A 39 -11.56 -5.90 -18.50
N SER A 40 -12.79 -6.11 -18.03
CA SER A 40 -13.05 -7.05 -16.93
C SER A 40 -12.96 -8.51 -17.36
N SER A 41 -13.21 -8.80 -18.64
CA SER A 41 -13.19 -10.16 -19.21
C SER A 41 -11.82 -10.60 -19.75
N HIS A 42 -10.89 -9.68 -19.99
CA HIS A 42 -9.57 -9.96 -20.57
C HIS A 42 -8.44 -9.55 -19.62
N GLU A 43 -7.96 -10.48 -18.79
CA GLU A 43 -7.02 -10.18 -17.70
C GLU A 43 -5.59 -9.87 -18.15
N GLU A 44 -5.04 -10.57 -19.16
CA GLU A 44 -3.58 -10.51 -19.42
C GLU A 44 -3.16 -10.09 -20.84
N ASN A 45 -4.06 -10.10 -21.82
CA ASN A 45 -3.71 -9.76 -23.22
C ASN A 45 -4.78 -8.88 -23.83
N LEU A 46 -4.63 -7.58 -23.65
CA LEU A 46 -5.45 -6.61 -24.34
C LEU A 46 -4.95 -6.40 -25.77
N PRO A 47 -5.87 -6.08 -26.70
CA PRO A 47 -5.58 -5.76 -28.08
C PRO A 47 -4.81 -4.43 -28.25
N PHE A 48 -4.69 -3.64 -27.18
CA PHE A 48 -4.25 -2.25 -27.25
C PHE A 48 -2.75 -2.10 -27.06
N ASP A 49 -2.12 -1.26 -27.89
CA ASP A 49 -0.75 -0.82 -27.66
C ASP A 49 -0.66 0.30 -26.59
N GLU A 50 0.57 0.72 -26.25
CA GLU A 50 0.77 1.75 -25.22
C GLU A 50 0.19 3.12 -25.62
N ILE A 51 0.17 3.45 -26.91
CA ILE A 51 -0.34 4.72 -27.42
C ILE A 51 -1.87 4.73 -27.33
N GLU A 52 -2.51 3.65 -27.77
CA GLU A 52 -3.96 3.47 -27.69
C GLU A 52 -4.45 3.50 -26.25
N VAL A 53 -3.74 2.79 -25.34
CA VAL A 53 -4.02 2.84 -23.91
C VAL A 53 -3.94 4.28 -23.39
N SER A 54 -2.94 5.04 -23.80
CA SER A 54 -2.77 6.45 -23.43
C SER A 54 -3.95 7.30 -23.92
N VAL A 55 -4.41 7.09 -25.16
CA VAL A 55 -5.57 7.78 -25.76
C VAL A 55 -6.86 7.45 -25.00
N PHE A 56 -7.11 6.19 -24.66
CA PHE A 56 -8.28 5.80 -23.88
C PHE A 56 -8.26 6.42 -22.49
N VAL A 57 -7.12 6.37 -21.79
CA VAL A 57 -7.00 6.98 -20.46
C VAL A 57 -7.32 8.47 -20.51
N ALA A 58 -6.74 9.21 -21.46
CA ALA A 58 -7.04 10.63 -21.64
C ALA A 58 -8.54 10.87 -21.83
N ARG A 59 -9.17 10.06 -22.68
CA ARG A 59 -10.61 10.17 -22.97
C ARG A 59 -11.48 9.90 -21.75
N PHE A 60 -11.17 8.90 -20.94
CA PHE A 60 -11.93 8.61 -19.72
C PHE A 60 -11.68 9.67 -18.63
N VAL A 61 -10.52 10.31 -18.59
CA VAL A 61 -10.31 11.50 -17.74
C VAL A 61 -11.18 12.67 -18.20
N GLU A 62 -11.35 12.89 -19.50
CA GLU A 62 -12.28 13.91 -20.01
C GLU A 62 -13.74 13.59 -19.63
N PHE A 63 -14.16 12.34 -19.78
CA PHE A 63 -15.49 11.89 -19.36
C PHE A 63 -15.75 12.12 -17.87
N TRP A 64 -14.75 11.89 -17.03
CA TRP A 64 -14.86 12.21 -15.61
C TRP A 64 -15.10 13.71 -15.35
N LYS A 65 -14.53 14.61 -16.16
CA LYS A 65 -14.69 16.06 -15.99
C LYS A 65 -16.07 16.59 -16.44
N LYS A 66 -16.87 15.77 -17.14
CA LYS A 66 -18.23 16.12 -17.58
C LYS A 66 -19.23 15.98 -16.43
N ASN A 67 -19.43 17.05 -15.67
CA ASN A 67 -20.31 17.08 -14.50
C ASN A 67 -21.82 16.98 -14.83
N ASP A 68 -22.18 17.13 -16.11
CA ASP A 68 -23.54 17.06 -16.61
C ASP A 68 -24.03 15.63 -16.87
N ASN A 69 -23.14 14.62 -16.84
CA ASN A 69 -23.50 13.22 -17.05
C ASN A 69 -22.87 12.31 -16.00
N THR A 70 -23.59 12.12 -14.89
CA THR A 70 -23.17 11.30 -13.76
C THR A 70 -22.94 9.83 -14.14
N GLU A 71 -23.79 9.23 -14.97
CA GLU A 71 -23.63 7.83 -15.40
C GLU A 71 -22.32 7.63 -16.18
N LEU A 72 -21.98 8.58 -17.05
CA LEU A 72 -20.73 8.58 -17.79
C LEU A 72 -19.51 8.76 -16.88
N GLN A 73 -19.61 9.62 -15.84
CA GLN A 73 -18.55 9.75 -14.84
C GLN A 73 -18.30 8.44 -14.08
N TYR A 74 -19.37 7.74 -13.68
CA TYR A 74 -19.28 6.43 -13.02
C TYR A 74 -18.66 5.36 -13.92
N ALA A 75 -19.07 5.29 -15.19
CA ALA A 75 -18.49 4.39 -16.17
C ALA A 75 -17.00 4.71 -16.38
N ALA A 76 -16.65 5.98 -16.53
CA ALA A 76 -15.28 6.43 -16.72
C ALA A 76 -14.37 6.10 -15.52
N ALA A 77 -14.82 6.38 -14.30
CA ALA A 77 -14.11 5.99 -13.08
C ALA A 77 -13.83 4.48 -13.02
N SER A 78 -14.84 3.67 -13.33
CA SER A 78 -14.73 2.21 -13.34
C SER A 78 -13.69 1.72 -14.35
N VAL A 79 -13.66 2.32 -15.54
CA VAL A 79 -12.66 2.02 -16.57
C VAL A 79 -11.26 2.41 -16.10
N LEU A 80 -11.07 3.63 -15.61
CA LEU A 80 -9.76 4.12 -15.13
C LEU A 80 -9.19 3.23 -14.02
N ILE A 81 -10.04 2.79 -13.08
CA ILE A 81 -9.68 1.82 -12.04
C ILE A 81 -9.20 0.52 -12.67
N ASN A 82 -9.95 -0.05 -13.62
CA ASN A 82 -9.55 -1.29 -14.29
C ASN A 82 -8.25 -1.13 -15.09
N MET A 83 -7.97 0.06 -15.62
CA MET A 83 -6.72 0.37 -16.30
C MET A 83 -5.51 0.44 -15.35
N SER A 84 -5.72 0.58 -14.03
CA SER A 84 -4.63 0.59 -13.04
C SER A 84 -3.89 -0.74 -12.94
N LYS A 85 -4.49 -1.84 -13.42
CA LYS A 85 -3.86 -3.16 -13.56
C LYS A 85 -2.74 -3.19 -14.60
N ARG A 86 -2.74 -2.22 -15.52
CA ARG A 86 -2.12 -2.38 -16.84
C ARG A 86 -1.09 -1.31 -17.12
N ASN A 87 -1.51 -0.05 -17.10
CA ASN A 87 -0.63 1.07 -17.46
C ASN A 87 -0.77 2.20 -16.43
N THR A 88 0.03 2.08 -15.37
CA THR A 88 0.09 3.08 -14.30
C THR A 88 0.73 4.39 -14.75
N LYS A 89 1.63 4.35 -15.74
CA LYS A 89 2.26 5.53 -16.32
C LYS A 89 1.24 6.42 -17.04
N ALA A 90 0.44 5.86 -17.93
CA ALA A 90 -0.61 6.60 -18.62
C ALA A 90 -1.62 7.24 -17.64
N LEU A 91 -1.99 6.54 -16.57
CA LEU A 91 -2.88 7.06 -15.53
C LEU A 91 -2.29 8.27 -14.79
N ILE A 92 -0.99 8.27 -14.53
CA ILE A 92 -0.30 9.41 -13.92
C ILE A 92 -0.23 10.55 -14.92
N ASP A 93 0.29 10.28 -16.13
CA ASP A 93 0.55 11.29 -17.16
C ASP A 93 -0.72 12.07 -17.55
N HIS A 94 -1.89 11.41 -17.57
CA HIS A 94 -3.17 12.03 -17.91
C HIS A 94 -4.00 12.50 -16.71
N GLY A 95 -3.48 12.40 -15.49
CA GLY A 95 -4.15 12.94 -14.30
C GLY A 95 -5.35 12.12 -13.81
N ALA A 96 -5.31 10.79 -13.94
CA ALA A 96 -6.32 9.90 -13.35
C ALA A 96 -6.14 9.71 -11.84
N VAL A 97 -4.95 9.89 -11.28
CA VAL A 97 -4.70 9.72 -9.84
C VAL A 97 -5.55 10.65 -8.96
N PRO A 98 -5.69 11.97 -9.25
CA PRO A 98 -6.62 12.84 -8.53
C PRO A 98 -8.08 12.36 -8.54
N ILE A 99 -8.50 11.64 -9.58
CA ILE A 99 -9.84 11.06 -9.68
C ILE A 99 -9.99 9.96 -8.63
N PHE A 100 -9.01 9.06 -8.49
CA PHE A 100 -9.05 8.02 -7.46
C PHE A 100 -9.03 8.60 -6.04
N VAL A 101 -8.27 9.68 -5.82
CA VAL A 101 -8.28 10.40 -4.52
C VAL A 101 -9.64 11.02 -4.25
N HIS A 102 -10.30 11.60 -5.27
CA HIS A 102 -11.65 12.12 -5.16
C HIS A 102 -12.66 11.03 -4.82
N LEU A 103 -12.62 9.90 -5.53
CA LEU A 103 -13.48 8.74 -5.27
C LEU A 103 -13.30 8.24 -3.83
N LEU A 104 -12.07 8.10 -3.35
CA LEU A 104 -11.76 7.67 -1.99
C LEU A 104 -12.29 8.63 -0.91
N ARG A 105 -12.42 9.92 -1.22
CA ARG A 105 -12.84 10.94 -0.26
C ARG A 105 -14.35 11.14 -0.21
N PHE A 106 -15.03 10.98 -1.34
CA PHE A 106 -16.43 11.42 -1.48
C PHE A 106 -17.41 10.30 -1.84
N PHE A 107 -16.93 9.12 -2.22
CA PHE A 107 -17.77 7.99 -2.58
C PHE A 107 -17.70 6.93 -1.47
N THR A 108 -18.72 6.08 -1.42
CA THR A 108 -18.82 4.98 -0.44
C THR A 108 -19.07 3.65 -1.13
N GLY A 109 -18.59 2.56 -0.53
CA GLY A 109 -18.92 1.20 -0.98
C GLY A 109 -18.00 0.68 -2.07
N TYR A 110 -18.54 0.13 -3.16
CA TYR A 110 -17.72 -0.61 -4.14
C TYR A 110 -16.68 0.28 -4.84
N LEU A 111 -17.06 1.49 -5.26
CA LEU A 111 -16.15 2.38 -5.99
C LEU A 111 -15.05 2.96 -5.10
N GLU A 112 -15.36 3.24 -3.83
CA GLU A 112 -14.37 3.65 -2.82
C GLU A 112 -13.31 2.56 -2.62
N LEU A 113 -13.77 1.30 -2.45
CA LEU A 113 -12.90 0.14 -2.31
C LEU A 113 -12.01 -0.05 -3.54
N GLN A 114 -12.59 0.07 -4.73
CA GLN A 114 -11.87 -0.08 -5.99
C GLN A 114 -10.89 1.08 -6.26
N ALA A 115 -11.25 2.31 -5.91
CA ALA A 115 -10.34 3.46 -6.00
C ALA A 115 -9.15 3.33 -5.04
N THR A 116 -9.39 2.82 -3.82
CA THR A 116 -8.32 2.47 -2.87
C THR A 116 -7.36 1.47 -3.47
N TRP A 117 -7.90 0.40 -4.06
CA TRP A 117 -7.12 -0.62 -4.73
C TRP A 117 -6.31 -0.05 -5.92
N ALA A 118 -6.93 0.80 -6.75
CA ALA A 118 -6.27 1.45 -7.89
C ALA A 118 -5.08 2.33 -7.44
N LEU A 119 -5.24 3.14 -6.39
CA LEU A 119 -4.16 3.93 -5.79
C LEU A 119 -3.00 3.04 -5.35
N GLY A 120 -3.30 1.89 -4.72
CA GLY A 120 -2.28 0.94 -4.29
C GLY A 120 -1.49 0.33 -5.45
N ASN A 121 -2.14 0.00 -6.57
CA ASN A 121 -1.46 -0.49 -7.76
C ASN A 121 -0.55 0.56 -8.38
N VAL A 122 -1.07 1.77 -8.58
CA VAL A 122 -0.28 2.88 -9.15
C VAL A 122 0.95 3.13 -8.28
N ALA A 123 0.78 3.23 -6.95
CA ALA A 123 1.90 3.43 -6.04
C ALA A 123 2.89 2.25 -6.02
N SER A 124 2.42 1.02 -6.25
CA SER A 124 3.30 -0.16 -6.25
C SER A 124 4.16 -0.32 -7.50
N ALA A 125 3.85 0.39 -8.59
CA ALA A 125 4.52 0.22 -9.88
C ALA A 125 5.98 0.71 -9.86
N SER A 126 6.26 1.83 -9.20
CA SER A 126 7.61 2.37 -9.06
C SER A 126 7.69 3.37 -7.90
N THR A 127 8.90 3.67 -7.41
CA THR A 127 9.11 4.73 -6.42
C THR A 127 8.58 6.09 -6.91
N GLN A 128 8.77 6.41 -8.20
CA GLN A 128 8.26 7.65 -8.78
C GLN A 128 6.73 7.69 -8.75
N SER A 129 6.07 6.60 -9.15
CA SER A 129 4.62 6.48 -9.14
C SER A 129 4.02 6.61 -7.74
N ARG A 130 4.69 6.03 -6.73
CA ARG A 130 4.35 6.22 -5.31
C ARG A 130 4.39 7.70 -4.91
N ASP A 131 5.46 8.40 -5.27
CA ASP A 131 5.64 9.82 -4.91
C ASP A 131 4.61 10.70 -5.62
N ASP A 132 4.27 10.39 -6.86
CA ASP A 132 3.22 11.11 -7.60
C ASP A 132 1.82 10.89 -6.98
N VAL A 133 1.54 9.68 -6.48
CA VAL A 133 0.31 9.40 -5.72
C VAL A 133 0.28 10.17 -4.40
N LEU A 134 1.38 10.21 -3.66
CA LEU A 134 1.48 10.97 -2.41
C LEU A 134 1.31 12.48 -2.65
N LYS A 135 1.94 13.05 -3.69
CA LYS A 135 1.79 14.45 -4.11
C LYS A 135 0.36 14.81 -4.50
N CYS A 136 -0.42 13.86 -5.00
CA CYS A 136 -1.85 14.05 -5.26
C CYS A 136 -2.71 14.09 -3.99
N GLY A 137 -2.12 14.02 -2.80
CA GLY A 137 -2.82 14.11 -1.52
C GLY A 137 -3.56 12.84 -1.12
N ALA A 138 -3.17 11.68 -1.65
CA ALA A 138 -3.85 10.40 -1.40
C ALA A 138 -3.75 9.90 0.05
N LEU A 139 -2.73 10.33 0.81
CA LEU A 139 -2.45 9.81 2.13
C LEU A 139 -3.59 10.07 3.13
N ILE A 140 -4.05 11.31 3.28
CA ILE A 140 -5.05 11.66 4.31
C ILE A 140 -6.39 10.95 4.06
N PRO A 141 -6.97 10.94 2.83
CA PRO A 141 -8.16 10.16 2.54
C PRO A 141 -7.98 8.66 2.81
N LEU A 142 -6.81 8.09 2.49
CA LEU A 142 -6.52 6.69 2.77
C LEU A 142 -6.48 6.38 4.27
N LEU A 143 -5.83 7.24 5.06
CA LEU A 143 -5.74 7.07 6.51
C LEU A 143 -7.12 7.13 7.19
N ALA A 144 -8.04 7.96 6.67
CA ALA A 144 -9.42 8.01 7.17
C ALA A 144 -10.16 6.67 7.04
N GLN A 145 -9.72 5.79 6.14
CA GLN A 145 -10.34 4.49 5.91
C GLN A 145 -9.87 3.41 6.88
N LEU A 146 -8.81 3.66 7.64
CA LEU A 146 -8.23 2.72 8.60
C LEU A 146 -8.84 2.87 10.00
N HIS A 147 -10.17 2.86 10.08
CA HIS A 147 -10.92 2.97 11.33
C HIS A 147 -11.59 1.65 11.72
N VAL A 148 -11.64 1.31 13.01
CA VAL A 148 -12.14 0.01 13.52
C VAL A 148 -13.56 -0.35 13.07
N ASN A 149 -14.39 0.65 12.78
CA ASN A 149 -15.77 0.45 12.32
C ASN A 149 -15.92 0.17 10.82
N ASN A 150 -14.84 0.27 10.03
CA ASN A 150 -14.92 -0.01 8.60
C ASN A 150 -15.02 -1.50 8.30
N HIS A 151 -15.66 -1.83 7.17
CA HIS A 151 -15.77 -3.21 6.71
C HIS A 151 -14.39 -3.83 6.50
N ILE A 152 -14.23 -5.11 6.88
CA ILE A 152 -12.93 -5.78 6.88
C ILE A 152 -12.21 -5.77 5.52
N MET A 153 -12.97 -5.87 4.43
CA MET A 153 -12.40 -5.78 3.07
C MET A 153 -11.76 -4.42 2.81
N MET A 154 -12.39 -3.34 3.25
CA MET A 154 -11.85 -1.99 3.12
C MET A 154 -10.60 -1.81 3.97
N LEU A 155 -10.60 -2.33 5.20
CA LEU A 155 -9.43 -2.30 6.08
C LEU A 155 -8.22 -3.02 5.49
N ARG A 156 -8.42 -4.21 4.94
CA ARG A 156 -7.36 -4.97 4.27
C ARG A 156 -6.82 -4.21 3.06
N MET A 157 -7.71 -3.65 2.25
CA MET A 157 -7.36 -2.87 1.07
C MET A 157 -6.57 -1.61 1.41
N ALA A 158 -7.06 -0.84 2.38
CA ALA A 158 -6.43 0.38 2.83
C ALA A 158 -5.07 0.11 3.50
N ALA A 159 -4.95 -0.96 4.29
CA ALA A 159 -3.69 -1.34 4.92
C ALA A 159 -2.67 -1.79 3.86
N TRP A 160 -3.10 -2.59 2.88
CA TRP A 160 -2.27 -2.97 1.74
C TRP A 160 -1.77 -1.74 0.99
N THR A 161 -2.67 -0.82 0.63
CA THR A 161 -2.36 0.44 -0.08
C THR A 161 -1.40 1.33 0.73
N LEU A 162 -1.61 1.47 2.04
CA LEU A 162 -0.69 2.23 2.89
C LEU A 162 0.70 1.60 2.88
N SER A 163 0.79 0.28 2.87
CA SER A 163 2.09 -0.38 2.79
C SER A 163 2.79 -0.21 1.45
N THR A 164 2.06 0.03 0.34
CA THR A 164 2.68 0.39 -0.95
C THR A 164 3.14 1.84 -0.95
N PHE A 165 2.43 2.74 -0.27
CA PHE A 165 2.85 4.13 -0.06
C PHE A 165 4.16 4.24 0.73
N CYS A 166 4.48 3.26 1.57
CA CYS A 166 5.73 3.21 2.31
C CYS A 166 6.88 2.51 1.57
N CYS A 167 6.60 1.74 0.52
CA CYS A 167 7.56 0.84 -0.13
C CYS A 167 8.53 1.59 -1.06
N GLY A 168 9.72 1.04 -1.30
CA GLY A 168 10.69 1.56 -2.27
C GLY A 168 11.78 2.45 -1.67
N GLN A 169 12.80 2.74 -2.49
CA GLN A 169 13.90 3.66 -2.16
C GLN A 169 13.97 4.78 -3.22
N PRO A 170 14.26 6.03 -2.84
CA PRO A 170 14.34 6.53 -1.46
C PRO A 170 13.00 6.36 -0.71
N ARG A 171 13.06 6.27 0.62
CA ARG A 171 11.86 6.15 1.46
C ARG A 171 11.11 7.49 1.49
N PRO A 172 9.77 7.49 1.60
CA PRO A 172 9.03 8.73 1.77
C PRO A 172 9.43 9.40 3.10
N PRO A 173 9.65 10.71 3.13
CA PRO A 173 10.14 11.40 4.32
C PRO A 173 9.09 11.38 5.42
N ILE A 174 9.37 10.72 6.54
CA ILE A 174 8.42 10.59 7.65
C ILE A 174 8.00 11.95 8.18
N HIS A 175 8.96 12.83 8.46
CA HIS A 175 8.67 14.10 9.13
C HIS A 175 7.91 15.11 8.25
N GLN A 176 7.90 14.92 6.93
CA GLN A 176 7.26 15.83 5.98
C GLN A 176 5.92 15.26 5.47
N GLU A 177 5.92 13.98 5.10
CA GLU A 177 4.78 13.37 4.39
C GLU A 177 4.08 12.30 5.25
N MET A 178 4.83 11.38 5.86
CA MET A 178 4.23 10.19 6.50
C MET A 178 3.91 10.35 8.00
N LYS A 179 4.15 11.51 8.60
CA LYS A 179 3.90 11.77 10.03
C LYS A 179 2.46 11.43 10.46
N PRO A 180 1.41 11.79 9.70
CA PRO A 180 0.03 11.43 10.05
C PRO A 180 -0.20 9.91 10.08
N ALA A 181 0.57 9.14 9.31
CA ALA A 181 0.42 7.69 9.23
C ALA A 181 0.89 6.97 10.51
N LEU A 182 1.78 7.56 11.32
CA LEU A 182 2.34 6.90 12.50
C LEU A 182 1.26 6.61 13.55
N ALA A 183 0.40 7.59 13.86
CA ALA A 183 -0.68 7.42 14.83
C ALA A 183 -1.72 6.40 14.35
N VAL A 184 -2.04 6.42 13.06
CA VAL A 184 -2.98 5.44 12.47
C VAL A 184 -2.36 4.04 12.45
N LEU A 185 -1.08 3.92 12.13
CA LEU A 185 -0.37 2.63 12.18
C LEU A 185 -0.35 2.04 13.59
N GLU A 186 -0.18 2.85 14.62
CA GLU A 186 -0.28 2.38 16.01
C GLU A 186 -1.65 1.75 16.27
N GLN A 187 -2.74 2.45 15.91
CA GLN A 187 -4.11 1.95 16.09
C GLN A 187 -4.36 0.67 15.29
N VAL A 188 -3.97 0.64 14.02
CA VAL A 188 -4.17 -0.50 13.12
C VAL A 188 -3.38 -1.73 13.60
N LEU A 189 -2.22 -1.56 14.24
CA LEU A 189 -1.47 -2.67 14.82
C LEU A 189 -2.17 -3.34 16.01
N HIS A 190 -3.26 -2.75 16.55
CA HIS A 190 -4.12 -3.38 17.54
C HIS A 190 -5.30 -4.15 16.96
N PHE A 191 -5.49 -4.15 15.63
CA PHE A 191 -6.57 -4.90 15.01
C PHE A 191 -6.33 -6.40 15.10
N ASN A 192 -7.40 -7.19 15.06
CA ASN A 192 -7.31 -8.65 15.18
C ASN A 192 -7.07 -9.36 13.84
N ASP A 193 -7.32 -8.68 12.71
CA ASP A 193 -7.21 -9.28 11.39
C ASP A 193 -5.74 -9.46 10.97
N LYS A 194 -5.38 -10.70 10.66
CA LYS A 194 -4.02 -11.10 10.30
C LYS A 194 -3.50 -10.38 9.04
N GLU A 195 -4.34 -10.15 8.05
CA GLU A 195 -3.94 -9.55 6.78
C GLU A 195 -3.68 -8.04 6.98
N VAL A 196 -4.58 -7.35 7.68
CA VAL A 196 -4.40 -5.97 8.11
C VAL A 196 -3.09 -5.81 8.91
N LEU A 197 -2.88 -6.64 9.94
CA LEU A 197 -1.65 -6.60 10.74
C LEU A 197 -0.39 -6.85 9.91
N SER A 198 -0.45 -7.77 8.94
CA SER A 198 0.70 -8.07 8.07
C SER A 198 1.07 -6.86 7.21
N HIS A 199 0.08 -6.16 6.66
CA HIS A 199 0.31 -4.94 5.88
C HIS A 199 0.77 -3.76 6.74
N ALA A 200 0.20 -3.58 7.93
CA ALA A 200 0.63 -2.54 8.87
C ALA A 200 2.09 -2.77 9.32
N CYS A 201 2.46 -3.99 9.70
CA CYS A 201 3.85 -4.33 10.02
C CYS A 201 4.79 -4.08 8.84
N ARG A 202 4.34 -4.35 7.61
CA ARG A 202 5.11 -4.09 6.38
C ARG A 202 5.31 -2.59 6.17
N ALA A 203 4.28 -1.77 6.38
CA ALA A 203 4.37 -0.32 6.28
C ALA A 203 5.40 0.24 7.29
N VAL A 204 5.32 -0.16 8.56
CA VAL A 204 6.27 0.26 9.61
C VAL A 204 7.69 -0.19 9.30
N TYR A 205 7.88 -1.41 8.79
CA TYR A 205 9.18 -1.92 8.35
C TYR A 205 9.79 -1.04 7.24
N TYR A 206 9.00 -0.62 6.24
CA TYR A 206 9.52 0.18 5.13
C TYR A 206 9.79 1.64 5.51
N LEU A 207 9.00 2.20 6.42
CA LEU A 207 9.21 3.57 6.92
C LEU A 207 10.52 3.71 7.68
N PHE A 208 10.99 2.67 8.39
CA PHE A 208 12.22 2.74 9.15
C PHE A 208 13.47 2.87 8.25
N ASP A 209 14.14 4.01 8.31
CA ASP A 209 15.35 4.32 7.54
C ASP A 209 16.66 4.04 8.28
N GLY A 210 16.61 3.74 9.58
CA GLY A 210 17.79 3.52 10.42
C GLY A 210 18.29 4.75 11.16
N SER A 211 17.66 5.91 10.98
CA SER A 211 18.03 7.15 11.67
C SER A 211 17.49 7.21 13.11
N ARG A 212 18.13 8.03 13.94
CA ARG A 212 17.69 8.25 15.34
C ARG A 212 16.36 8.99 15.39
N GLU A 213 16.15 9.91 14.46
CA GLU A 213 14.97 10.76 14.34
C GLU A 213 13.73 9.92 14.01
N THR A 214 13.88 8.98 13.07
CA THR A 214 12.82 8.02 12.74
C THR A 214 12.56 7.07 13.90
N PHE A 215 13.60 6.57 14.59
CA PHE A 215 13.42 5.77 15.79
C PHE A 215 12.59 6.52 16.84
N GLN A 216 12.96 7.77 17.14
CA GLN A 216 12.26 8.57 18.15
C GLN A 216 10.80 8.78 17.77
N SER A 217 10.52 9.05 16.50
CA SER A 217 9.15 9.16 15.98
C SER A 217 8.34 7.88 16.17
N PHE A 218 8.96 6.71 15.98
CA PHE A 218 8.31 5.42 16.21
C PHE A 218 8.08 5.15 17.70
N PHE A 219 9.03 5.53 18.53
CA PHE A 219 8.95 5.36 19.97
C PHE A 219 7.85 6.24 20.57
N ASP A 220 7.84 7.53 20.23
CA ASP A 220 6.85 8.51 20.69
C ASP A 220 5.43 8.14 20.22
N ALA A 221 5.31 7.59 19.01
CA ALA A 221 4.05 7.09 18.49
C ALA A 221 3.63 5.72 19.07
N GLY A 222 4.37 5.13 20.01
CA GLY A 222 4.02 3.83 20.63
C GLY A 222 4.26 2.59 19.75
N LEU A 223 4.78 2.76 18.53
CA LEU A 223 4.98 1.67 17.57
C LEU A 223 5.99 0.63 18.08
N VAL A 224 7.05 1.07 18.76
CA VAL A 224 8.11 0.16 19.26
C VAL A 224 7.55 -0.85 20.27
N LEU A 225 6.78 -0.37 21.26
CA LEU A 225 6.13 -1.23 22.25
C LEU A 225 5.19 -2.22 21.56
N ARG A 226 4.38 -1.74 20.62
CA ARG A 226 3.42 -2.59 19.93
C ARG A 226 4.08 -3.65 19.07
N LEU A 227 5.15 -3.32 18.34
CA LEU A 227 5.94 -4.28 17.58
C LEU A 227 6.52 -5.39 18.47
N VAL A 228 7.01 -5.03 19.66
CA VAL A 228 7.52 -6.01 20.63
C VAL A 228 6.42 -6.98 21.08
N GLN A 229 5.22 -6.49 21.37
CA GLN A 229 4.08 -7.34 21.73
C GLN A 229 3.68 -8.29 20.58
N LEU A 230 3.76 -7.83 19.32
CA LEU A 230 3.44 -8.62 18.14
C LEU A 230 4.42 -9.78 17.88
N LEU A 231 5.58 -9.81 18.55
CA LEU A 231 6.45 -11.00 18.56
C LEU A 231 5.77 -12.21 19.22
N GLY A 232 4.80 -11.98 20.11
CA GLY A 232 3.97 -13.03 20.71
C GLY A 232 2.75 -13.44 19.88
N TYR A 233 2.54 -12.84 18.71
CA TYR A 233 1.36 -13.10 17.87
C TYR A 233 1.39 -14.49 17.23
N GLY A 234 0.24 -15.04 16.85
CA GLY A 234 0.14 -16.40 16.30
C GLY A 234 0.58 -16.53 14.84
N SER A 235 0.67 -15.42 14.09
CA SER A 235 0.94 -15.46 12.65
C SER A 235 2.43 -15.31 12.32
N PRO A 236 3.06 -16.29 11.63
CA PRO A 236 4.47 -16.20 11.23
C PRO A 236 4.81 -14.97 10.36
N SER A 237 3.89 -14.54 9.50
CA SER A 237 4.11 -13.37 8.62
C SER A 237 4.20 -12.07 9.42
N VAL A 238 3.33 -11.91 10.42
CA VAL A 238 3.33 -10.75 11.32
C VAL A 238 4.58 -10.76 12.20
N ILE A 239 4.90 -11.89 12.83
CA ILE A 239 6.10 -12.05 13.67
C ILE A 239 7.35 -11.72 12.85
N TYR A 240 7.46 -12.25 11.62
CA TYR A 240 8.65 -12.08 10.79
C TYR A 240 8.90 -10.62 10.41
N LEU A 241 7.86 -9.85 10.10
CA LEU A 241 8.02 -8.42 9.83
C LEU A 241 8.32 -7.65 11.12
N ALA A 242 7.59 -7.91 12.21
CA ALA A 242 7.82 -7.26 13.49
C ALA A 242 9.25 -7.43 14.00
N ILE A 243 9.78 -8.66 13.97
CA ILE A 243 11.14 -8.95 14.44
C ILE A 243 12.21 -8.34 13.53
N ARG A 244 11.97 -8.26 12.22
CA ARG A 244 12.89 -7.57 11.30
C ARG A 244 12.95 -6.08 11.57
N THR A 245 11.80 -5.45 11.85
CA THR A 245 11.76 -4.04 12.26
C THR A 245 12.49 -3.84 13.58
N ILE A 246 12.23 -4.69 14.59
CA ILE A 246 12.91 -4.62 15.89
C ILE A 246 14.42 -4.80 15.75
N ARG A 247 14.88 -5.75 14.92
CA ARG A 247 16.31 -5.92 14.63
C ARG A 247 16.94 -4.63 14.07
N ASN A 248 16.25 -3.94 13.18
CA ASN A 248 16.73 -2.68 12.63
C ASN A 248 16.73 -1.56 13.69
N LEU A 249 15.70 -1.52 14.56
CA LEU A 249 15.60 -0.58 15.68
C LEU A 249 16.75 -0.78 16.70
N THR A 250 17.17 -2.02 16.94
CA THR A 250 18.32 -2.34 17.84
C THR A 250 19.69 -2.13 17.17
N ASN A 251 19.75 -1.53 15.98
CA ASN A 251 21.00 -1.28 15.26
C ASN A 251 21.31 0.22 15.13
N VAL A 252 20.57 1.09 15.82
CA VAL A 252 20.76 2.54 15.71
C VAL A 252 21.87 3.02 16.63
N ASP A 253 21.68 2.90 17.94
CA ASP A 253 22.69 3.13 18.98
C ASP A 253 22.32 2.42 20.30
N ASP A 254 23.20 2.50 21.29
CA ASP A 254 23.05 1.81 22.57
C ASP A 254 21.87 2.35 23.39
N GLN A 255 21.61 3.67 23.32
CA GLN A 255 20.51 4.31 24.04
C GLN A 255 19.15 3.84 23.52
N GLN A 256 18.98 3.83 22.20
CA GLN A 256 17.75 3.38 21.54
C GLN A 256 17.56 1.86 21.65
N THR A 257 18.65 1.11 21.64
CA THR A 257 18.63 -0.33 21.95
C THR A 257 18.10 -0.58 23.36
N GLN A 258 18.52 0.22 24.35
CA GLN A 258 18.01 0.11 25.71
C GLN A 258 16.50 0.42 25.80
N LEU A 259 15.98 1.36 25.01
CA LEU A 259 14.54 1.61 24.93
C LEU A 259 13.76 0.38 24.41
N VAL A 260 14.29 -0.32 23.41
CA VAL A 260 13.69 -1.58 22.91
C VAL A 260 13.71 -2.67 24.00
N ILE A 261 14.79 -2.76 24.78
CA ILE A 261 14.88 -3.68 25.93
C ILE A 261 13.83 -3.33 26.98
N ASN A 262 13.66 -2.04 27.30
CA ASN A 262 12.68 -1.55 28.27
C ASN A 262 11.23 -1.85 27.84
N CYS A 263 10.95 -1.96 26.55
CA CYS A 263 9.67 -2.46 26.03
C CYS A 263 9.45 -3.99 26.24
N GLY A 264 10.42 -4.71 26.84
CA GLY A 264 10.31 -6.12 27.18
C GLY A 264 10.72 -7.08 26.06
N ALA A 265 11.48 -6.62 25.06
CA ALA A 265 11.83 -7.40 23.86
C ALA A 265 12.53 -8.74 24.17
N LEU A 266 13.41 -8.78 25.17
CA LEU A 266 14.20 -9.97 25.52
C LEU A 266 13.33 -11.19 25.83
N ARG A 267 12.22 -11.01 26.57
CA ARG A 267 11.31 -12.11 26.92
C ARG A 267 10.68 -12.73 25.67
N PHE A 268 10.24 -11.88 24.73
CA PHE A 268 9.64 -12.36 23.49
C PHE A 268 10.67 -13.00 22.57
N LEU A 269 11.87 -12.42 22.44
CA LEU A 269 12.96 -12.98 21.66
C LEU A 269 13.37 -14.37 22.17
N ALA A 270 13.49 -14.56 23.49
CA ALA A 270 13.76 -15.86 24.09
C ALA A 270 12.67 -16.89 23.75
N ASN A 271 11.39 -16.50 23.83
CA ASN A 271 10.27 -17.38 23.47
C ASN A 271 10.30 -17.79 21.99
N LEU A 272 10.73 -16.91 21.09
CA LEU A 272 10.85 -17.23 19.66
C LEU A 272 11.92 -18.29 19.38
N LEU A 273 12.98 -18.35 20.20
CA LEU A 273 14.04 -19.35 20.08
C LEU A 273 13.64 -20.71 20.64
N THR A 274 12.94 -20.73 21.78
CA THR A 274 12.56 -21.96 22.49
C THR A 274 11.37 -22.67 21.86
N ARG A 275 10.43 -21.94 21.25
CA ARG A 275 9.25 -22.53 20.59
C ARG A 275 9.55 -23.05 19.18
N ASN A 276 8.62 -23.83 18.63
CA ASN A 276 8.72 -24.37 17.28
C ASN A 276 8.35 -23.33 16.21
N HIS A 277 9.21 -22.31 16.04
CA HIS A 277 9.11 -21.34 14.95
C HIS A 277 10.02 -21.71 13.77
N ARG A 278 9.67 -21.19 12.58
CA ARG A 278 10.46 -21.36 11.36
C ARG A 278 11.90 -20.84 11.55
N ILE A 279 12.84 -21.51 10.89
CA ILE A 279 14.28 -21.21 10.98
C ILE A 279 14.61 -19.74 10.67
N ASN A 280 13.90 -19.12 9.73
CA ASN A 280 14.10 -17.72 9.37
C ASN A 280 13.73 -16.76 10.52
N ILE A 281 12.68 -17.05 11.29
CA ILE A 281 12.30 -16.26 12.48
C ILE A 281 13.37 -16.42 13.56
N LYS A 282 13.79 -17.67 13.85
CA LYS A 282 14.85 -17.93 14.85
C LYS A 282 16.16 -17.25 14.48
N ARG A 283 16.56 -17.29 13.20
CA ARG A 283 17.77 -16.62 12.70
C ARG A 283 17.72 -15.11 12.92
N VAL A 284 16.58 -14.47 12.62
CA VAL A 284 16.43 -13.02 12.87
C VAL A 284 16.42 -12.74 14.37
N ALA A 285 15.80 -13.59 15.19
CA ALA A 285 15.82 -13.44 16.66
C ALA A 285 17.24 -13.51 17.23
N CYS A 286 18.05 -14.47 16.82
CA CYS A 286 19.46 -14.55 17.20
C CYS A 286 20.22 -13.29 16.77
N SER A 287 19.99 -12.80 15.55
CA SER A 287 20.61 -11.57 15.05
C SER A 287 20.18 -10.34 15.87
N THR A 288 18.91 -10.23 16.26
CA THR A 288 18.43 -9.15 17.14
C THR A 288 19.10 -9.21 18.51
N ILE A 289 19.20 -10.41 19.11
CA ILE A 289 19.89 -10.59 20.39
C ILE A 289 21.37 -10.23 20.26
N SER A 290 22.02 -10.62 19.15
CA SER A 290 23.42 -10.25 18.88
C SER A 290 23.63 -8.74 18.85
N ASN A 291 22.73 -8.00 18.19
CA ASN A 291 22.78 -6.54 18.16
C ASN A 291 22.62 -5.94 19.57
N ILE A 292 21.65 -6.45 20.34
CA ILE A 292 21.45 -6.05 21.74
C ILE A 292 22.71 -6.29 22.57
N THR A 293 23.33 -7.48 22.46
CA THR A 293 24.53 -7.82 23.23
C THR A 293 25.78 -7.03 22.83
N ALA A 294 25.83 -6.56 21.58
CA ALA A 294 26.98 -5.80 21.07
C ALA A 294 27.02 -4.36 21.63
N GLY A 295 25.85 -3.73 21.84
CA GLY A 295 25.75 -2.39 22.43
C GLY A 295 25.93 -2.37 23.96
N THR A 296 25.75 -3.50 24.63
CA THR A 296 25.84 -3.63 26.09
C THR A 296 27.26 -3.78 26.63
N LYS A 297 28.22 -2.92 26.26
CA LYS A 297 29.53 -2.92 26.95
C LYS A 297 29.41 -2.61 28.45
N GLU A 298 28.39 -1.85 28.87
CA GLU A 298 28.13 -1.50 30.28
C GLU A 298 27.33 -2.57 31.06
N LEU A 299 26.67 -3.51 30.39
CA LEU A 299 25.79 -4.51 31.03
C LEU A 299 26.48 -5.87 31.28
N ILE A 300 27.63 -6.11 30.66
CA ILE A 300 28.43 -7.33 30.89
C ILE A 300 29.24 -7.25 32.20
N GLN A 301 29.47 -6.05 32.76
CA GLN A 301 30.26 -5.87 34.00
C GLN A 301 29.45 -5.82 35.31
N VAL A 302 28.11 -5.78 35.28
CA VAL A 302 27.28 -5.59 36.50
C VAL A 302 26.70 -6.90 37.07
N ARG A 303 27.13 -8.07 36.57
CA ARG A 303 26.75 -9.38 37.16
C ARG A 303 27.93 -10.32 37.40
N SER A 304 29.06 -9.75 37.77
CA SER A 304 30.12 -10.47 38.48
C SER A 304 30.28 -9.84 39.86
N PHE A 305 29.46 -10.27 40.82
CA PHE A 305 29.78 -10.54 42.24
C PHE A 305 28.55 -11.16 42.89
#